data_AF-A0A963GLV4-F1
#
_entry.id   AF-A0A963GLV4-F1
#
_cell.length_a   1.000
_cell.length_b   1.000
_cell.length_c   1.000
_cell.angle_alpha   90.00
_cell.angle_beta   90.00
_cell.angle_gamma   90.00
#
_symmetry.space_group_name_H-M   'P 1'
#
loop_
_entity.id
_entity.type
_entity.pdbx_description
1 polymer ?
#
loop_
_entity_poly.entity_id
_entity_poly.type
_entity_poly.pdbx_seq_one_letter_code
_entity_poly.pdbx_strand_id
1 'polypeptide(L)'
;MSVVVKRNSKNRFFIGIIALFILLTGCATPPPSVPKATAWSARQTRLMQLANWQVDGRIGVISGQEGWHAAFQWVQRKPGYRIDLLGPLGQGRVVIESDGEEVRVQTQTGQSWGAPDPDDLLEQTLGVRLPVNGLRYWVRGLPAPGPTPVLQTDTEGRLTRLEQNGWVIEYLIYAPTSIPDLDLPERVIAQHGDLNIKLVIQQWTL
;
A
#
# COMPACT_ATOMS: atom_id res chain seq x y z
N MET A 1 57.47 -72.59 -37.72
CA MET A 1 56.26 -72.33 -38.53
C MET A 1 55.15 -71.93 -37.56
N SER A 2 54.78 -70.65 -37.57
CA SER A 2 53.80 -70.04 -36.66
C SER A 2 52.37 -70.33 -37.14
N VAL A 3 51.47 -70.69 -36.22
CA VAL A 3 50.02 -70.68 -36.48
C VAL A 3 49.45 -69.38 -35.93
N VAL A 4 48.89 -68.58 -36.83
CA VAL A 4 48.43 -67.21 -36.61
C VAL A 4 46.91 -67.15 -36.78
N VAL A 5 46.25 -66.75 -35.68
CA VAL A 5 45.12 -65.81 -35.59
C VAL A 5 43.71 -66.27 -35.94
N LYS A 6 42.79 -66.07 -34.99
CA LYS A 6 41.63 -65.19 -35.21
C LYS A 6 41.11 -64.57 -33.92
N ARG A 7 41.56 -63.35 -33.61
CA ARG A 7 41.02 -62.54 -32.51
C ARG A 7 39.73 -61.89 -33.00
N ASN A 8 38.61 -62.26 -32.36
CA ASN A 8 37.25 -61.89 -32.75
C ASN A 8 37.02 -60.37 -32.60
N SER A 9 36.88 -59.65 -33.72
CA SER A 9 36.79 -58.18 -33.77
C SER A 9 35.38 -57.62 -33.53
N LYS A 10 34.35 -58.47 -33.38
CA LYS A 10 32.95 -58.03 -33.32
C LYS A 10 32.53 -57.36 -32.00
N ASN A 11 33.23 -57.61 -30.88
CA ASN A 11 32.89 -57.01 -29.58
C ASN A 11 33.44 -55.60 -29.35
N ARG A 12 34.37 -55.11 -30.18
CA ARG A 12 34.96 -53.77 -30.00
C ARG A 12 34.11 -52.64 -30.58
N PHE A 13 33.27 -52.94 -31.56
CA PHE A 13 32.40 -51.95 -32.20
C PHE A 13 31.15 -51.63 -31.35
N PHE A 14 30.63 -52.63 -30.62
CA PHE A 14 29.44 -52.45 -29.78
C PHE A 14 29.72 -51.63 -28.50
N ILE A 15 30.93 -51.71 -27.95
CA ILE A 15 31.34 -50.96 -26.75
C ILE A 15 31.56 -49.47 -27.06
N GLY A 16 31.99 -49.13 -28.28
CA GLY A 16 32.19 -47.73 -28.70
C GLY A 16 30.89 -46.94 -28.83
N ILE A 17 29.79 -47.58 -29.21
CA ILE A 17 28.48 -46.93 -29.39
C ILE A 17 27.79 -46.66 -28.04
N ILE A 18 27.98 -47.52 -27.04
CA ILE A 18 27.40 -47.33 -25.69
C ILE A 18 28.11 -46.18 -24.94
N ALA A 19 29.42 -45.99 -25.15
CA ALA A 19 30.17 -44.93 -24.49
C ALA A 19 29.82 -43.51 -24.99
N LEU A 20 29.31 -43.37 -26.22
CA LEU A 20 28.94 -42.06 -26.79
C LEU A 20 27.55 -41.59 -26.33
N PHE A 21 26.69 -42.48 -25.85
CA PHE A 21 25.34 -42.12 -25.37
C PHE A 21 25.29 -41.61 -23.92
N ILE A 22 26.36 -41.75 -23.14
CA ILE A 22 26.38 -41.35 -21.72
C ILE A 22 26.69 -39.86 -21.52
N LEU A 23 27.08 -39.13 -22.56
CA LEU A 23 27.46 -37.71 -22.47
C LEU A 23 26.32 -36.71 -22.70
N LEU A 24 25.06 -37.16 -22.82
CA LEU A 24 23.90 -36.27 -23.03
C LEU A 24 22.98 -36.10 -21.81
N THR A 25 23.47 -36.32 -20.59
CA THR A 25 22.74 -35.90 -19.38
C THR A 25 22.91 -34.39 -19.14
N GLY A 26 22.33 -33.58 -20.02
CA GLY A 26 22.14 -32.16 -19.76
C GLY A 26 21.04 -31.99 -18.73
N CYS A 27 21.38 -31.61 -17.50
CA CYS A 27 20.39 -31.10 -16.56
C CYS A 27 19.86 -29.78 -17.12
N ALA A 28 18.68 -29.81 -17.76
CA ALA A 28 17.93 -28.61 -18.04
C ALA A 28 17.48 -28.03 -16.69
N THR A 29 18.20 -27.01 -16.22
CA THR A 29 17.74 -26.19 -15.10
C THR A 29 16.47 -25.47 -15.56
N PRO A 30 15.31 -25.71 -14.93
CA PRO A 30 14.12 -24.94 -15.26
C PRO A 30 14.42 -23.45 -14.99
N PRO A 31 13.94 -22.53 -15.85
CA PRO A 31 14.11 -21.11 -15.61
C PRO A 31 13.53 -20.76 -14.23
N PRO A 32 14.14 -19.82 -13.49
CA PRO A 32 13.63 -19.40 -12.20
C PRO A 32 12.16 -18.99 -12.36
N SER A 33 11.27 -19.70 -11.66
CA SER A 33 9.84 -19.38 -11.67
C SER A 33 9.66 -18.02 -11.02
N VAL A 34 9.46 -16.98 -11.83
CA VAL A 34 9.02 -15.67 -11.33
C VAL A 34 7.69 -15.91 -10.61
N PRO A 35 7.58 -15.62 -9.29
CA PRO A 35 6.31 -15.78 -8.58
C PRO A 35 5.23 -15.01 -9.33
N LYS A 36 4.14 -15.69 -9.70
CA LYS A 36 3.01 -15.03 -10.35
C LYS A 36 2.48 -13.97 -9.38
N ALA A 37 2.51 -12.70 -9.79
CA ALA A 37 2.05 -11.61 -8.95
C ALA A 37 0.61 -11.88 -8.50
N THR A 38 0.36 -11.79 -7.20
CA THR A 38 -1.00 -11.85 -6.65
C THR A 38 -1.79 -10.63 -7.11
N ALA A 39 -3.13 -10.72 -7.12
CA ALA A 39 -3.99 -9.57 -7.43
C ALA A 39 -3.63 -8.35 -6.55
N TRP A 40 -3.37 -8.60 -5.27
CA TRP A 40 -2.84 -7.60 -4.32
C TRP A 40 -1.53 -6.97 -4.80
N SER A 41 -0.51 -7.77 -5.12
CA SER A 41 0.79 -7.26 -5.52
C SER A 41 0.68 -6.36 -6.76
N ALA A 42 -0.09 -6.78 -7.77
CA ALA A 42 -0.32 -5.98 -8.97
C ALA A 42 -1.07 -4.67 -8.68
N ARG A 43 -2.08 -4.72 -7.80
CA ARG A 43 -2.82 -3.52 -7.37
C ARG A 43 -1.94 -2.57 -6.57
N GLN A 44 -1.18 -3.07 -5.61
CA GLN A 44 -0.29 -2.27 -4.78
C GLN A 44 0.71 -1.49 -5.64
N THR A 45 1.31 -2.13 -6.65
CA THR A 45 2.20 -1.44 -7.60
C THR A 45 1.50 -0.30 -8.33
N ARG A 46 0.26 -0.48 -8.79
CA ARG A 46 -0.53 0.59 -9.44
C ARG A 46 -0.81 1.74 -8.47
N LEU A 47 -1.25 1.45 -7.25
CA LEU A 47 -1.56 2.46 -6.23
C LEU A 47 -0.33 3.28 -5.80
N MET A 48 0.86 2.67 -5.74
CA MET A 48 2.11 3.36 -5.41
C MET A 48 2.52 4.42 -6.45
N GLN A 49 2.05 4.26 -7.70
CA GLN A 49 2.30 5.21 -8.78
C GLN A 49 1.43 6.48 -8.68
N LEU A 50 0.35 6.46 -7.90
CA LEU A 50 -0.49 7.64 -7.65
C LEU A 50 0.25 8.65 -6.76
N ALA A 51 1.01 9.52 -7.42
CA ALA A 51 1.82 10.57 -6.81
C ALA A 51 1.06 11.88 -6.57
N ASN A 52 0.09 12.15 -7.43
CA ASN A 52 -0.79 13.30 -7.35
C ASN A 52 -2.21 12.75 -7.29
N TRP A 53 -2.99 13.25 -6.34
CA TRP A 53 -4.39 12.92 -6.20
C TRP A 53 -5.04 13.94 -5.28
N GLN A 54 -6.34 14.07 -5.40
CA GLN A 54 -7.17 14.78 -4.46
C GLN A 54 -8.34 13.91 -4.05
N VAL A 55 -8.74 14.06 -2.79
CA VAL A 55 -9.92 13.42 -2.25
C VAL A 55 -10.69 14.41 -1.38
N ASP A 56 -12.01 14.44 -1.61
CA ASP A 56 -12.95 15.26 -0.86
C ASP A 56 -13.93 14.33 -0.12
N GLY A 57 -14.24 14.67 1.12
CA GLY A 57 -15.10 13.82 1.93
C GLY A 57 -15.40 14.34 3.32
N ARG A 58 -15.76 13.41 4.20
CA ARG A 58 -16.09 13.66 5.59
C ARG A 58 -15.32 12.72 6.51
N ILE A 59 -14.83 13.27 7.60
CA ILE A 59 -14.16 12.54 8.67
C ILE A 59 -14.99 12.65 9.95
N GLY A 60 -15.13 11.54 10.66
CA GLY A 60 -15.56 11.50 12.05
C GLY A 60 -14.45 10.90 12.89
N VAL A 61 -14.14 11.51 14.02
CA VAL A 61 -13.15 11.04 14.98
C VAL A 61 -13.80 10.96 16.34
N ILE A 62 -13.66 9.82 17.01
CA ILE A 62 -14.15 9.57 18.35
C ILE A 62 -12.97 9.05 19.17
N SER A 63 -12.71 9.65 20.34
CA SER A 63 -11.69 9.22 21.29
C SER A 63 -12.32 9.17 22.68
N GLY A 64 -12.55 7.97 23.19
CA GLY A 64 -13.27 7.77 24.45
C GLY A 64 -14.69 8.34 24.39
N GLN A 65 -14.97 9.40 25.16
CA GLN A 65 -16.29 10.07 25.19
C GLN A 65 -16.36 11.33 24.32
N GLU A 66 -15.23 11.77 23.77
CA GLU A 66 -15.17 12.96 22.94
C GLU A 66 -15.21 12.58 21.47
N GLY A 67 -15.81 13.45 20.66
CA GLY A 67 -15.86 13.21 19.22
C GLY A 67 -16.17 14.47 18.44
N TRP A 68 -15.58 14.55 17.27
CA TRP A 68 -15.79 15.63 16.33
C TRP A 68 -15.91 15.07 14.91
N HIS A 69 -16.44 15.90 14.03
CA HIS A 69 -16.54 15.58 12.62
C HIS A 69 -16.27 16.82 11.79
N ALA A 70 -15.73 16.61 10.59
CA ALA A 70 -15.40 17.67 9.67
C ALA A 70 -15.64 17.21 8.23
N ALA A 71 -15.90 18.16 7.33
CA ALA A 71 -15.59 17.93 5.93
C ALA A 71 -14.06 18.03 5.77
N PHE A 72 -13.49 17.28 4.84
CA PHE A 72 -12.08 17.40 4.49
C PHE A 72 -11.88 17.49 2.99
N GLN A 73 -10.84 18.22 2.60
CA GLN A 73 -10.22 18.15 1.28
C GLN A 73 -8.75 17.83 1.48
N TRP A 74 -8.26 16.77 0.83
CA TRP A 74 -6.86 16.39 0.84
C TRP A 74 -6.33 16.46 -0.58
N VAL A 75 -5.36 17.34 -0.82
CA VAL A 75 -4.60 17.42 -2.07
C VAL A 75 -3.19 16.89 -1.82
N GLN A 76 -2.85 15.76 -2.44
CA GLN A 76 -1.49 15.22 -2.44
C GLN A 76 -0.78 15.62 -3.74
N ARG A 77 0.42 16.19 -3.60
CA ARG A 77 1.33 16.48 -4.72
C ARG A 77 2.75 16.15 -4.28
N LYS A 78 3.21 14.92 -4.56
CA LYS A 78 4.52 14.42 -4.09
C LYS A 78 5.62 15.51 -4.16
N PRO A 79 6.44 15.67 -3.11
CA PRO A 79 6.34 15.02 -1.79
C PRO A 79 5.33 15.68 -0.83
N GLY A 80 4.84 16.87 -1.17
CA GLY A 80 3.95 17.66 -0.33
C GLY A 80 2.48 17.27 -0.36
N TYR A 81 1.72 17.86 0.56
CA TYR A 81 0.28 17.74 0.64
C TYR A 81 -0.34 18.92 1.38
N ARG A 82 -1.65 19.10 1.18
CA ARG A 82 -2.49 20.03 1.93
C ARG A 82 -3.78 19.32 2.34
N ILE A 83 -4.15 19.41 3.61
CA ILE A 83 -5.42 18.92 4.16
C ILE A 83 -6.15 20.10 4.77
N ASP A 84 -7.34 20.41 4.25
CA ASP A 84 -8.25 21.36 4.84
C ASP A 84 -9.35 20.60 5.60
N LEU A 85 -9.43 20.80 6.91
CA LEU A 85 -10.51 20.30 7.77
C LEU A 85 -11.48 21.45 8.06
N LEU A 86 -12.76 21.23 7.79
CA LEU A 86 -13.81 22.23 7.89
C LEU A 86 -14.90 21.73 8.84
N GLY A 87 -15.06 22.42 9.97
CA GLY A 87 -16.09 22.15 10.95
C GLY A 87 -17.49 22.45 10.41
N PRO A 88 -18.54 21.79 10.95
CA PRO A 88 -19.92 22.07 10.58
C PRO A 88 -20.25 23.54 10.83
N LEU A 89 -21.05 24.14 9.94
CA LEU A 89 -21.53 25.53 10.09
C LEU A 89 -20.40 26.56 10.29
N GLY A 90 -19.19 26.27 9.80
CA GLY A 90 -18.04 27.18 9.93
C GLY A 90 -17.46 27.26 11.35
N GLN A 91 -17.76 26.31 12.23
CA GLN A 91 -17.28 26.26 13.63
C GLN A 91 -15.75 26.18 13.78
N GLY A 92 -15.03 25.95 12.68
CA GLY A 92 -13.58 25.92 12.69
C GLY A 92 -13.02 25.56 11.32
N ARG A 93 -11.76 25.95 11.10
CA ARG A 93 -10.94 25.48 9.98
C ARG A 93 -9.55 25.16 10.50
N VAL A 94 -9.05 23.99 10.13
CA VAL A 94 -7.66 23.59 10.36
C VAL A 94 -7.05 23.22 9.02
N VAL A 95 -5.90 23.80 8.71
CA VAL A 95 -5.15 23.53 7.49
C VAL A 95 -3.85 22.85 7.90
N ILE A 96 -3.61 21.64 7.41
CA ILE A 96 -2.35 20.92 7.58
C ILE A 96 -1.64 20.91 6.24
N GLU A 97 -0.42 21.42 6.19
CA GLU A 97 0.39 21.47 4.98
C GLU A 97 1.77 20.88 5.23
N SER A 98 2.31 20.21 4.24
CA SER A 98 3.72 19.86 4.19
C SER A 98 4.25 20.01 2.80
N ASP A 99 5.49 20.49 2.70
CA ASP A 99 6.28 20.51 1.47
C ASP A 99 7.11 19.23 1.29
N GLY A 100 7.04 18.28 2.24
CA GLY A 100 7.85 17.07 2.26
C GLY A 100 9.00 17.11 3.27
N GLU A 101 9.29 18.27 3.85
CA GLU A 101 10.33 18.43 4.89
C GLU A 101 9.72 18.86 6.23
N GLU A 102 8.91 19.91 6.22
CA GLU A 102 8.26 20.44 7.42
C GLU A 102 6.74 20.25 7.32
N VAL A 103 6.06 20.10 8.47
CA VAL A 103 4.60 20.22 8.55
C VAL A 103 4.23 21.51 9.25
N ARG A 104 3.26 22.23 8.69
CA ARG A 104 2.59 23.36 9.34
C ARG A 104 1.12 23.09 9.55
N VAL A 105 0.61 23.52 10.70
CA VAL A 105 -0.82 23.51 11.03
C VAL A 105 -1.26 24.93 11.30
N GLN A 106 -2.30 25.38 10.59
CA GLN A 106 -2.91 26.69 10.75
C GLN A 106 -4.38 26.55 11.15
N THR A 107 -4.82 27.33 12.14
CA THR A 107 -6.23 27.40 12.54
C THR A 107 -6.91 28.67 12.02
N GLN A 108 -8.23 28.71 12.09
CA GLN A 108 -9.04 29.86 11.68
C GLN A 108 -8.70 31.17 12.42
N THR A 109 -8.17 31.09 13.65
CA THR A 109 -7.75 32.27 14.44
C THR A 109 -6.44 32.89 13.93
N GLY A 110 -5.79 32.26 12.94
CA GLY A 110 -4.50 32.68 12.40
C GLY A 110 -3.29 32.12 13.15
N GLN A 111 -3.51 31.34 14.21
CA GLN A 111 -2.41 30.63 14.87
C GLN A 111 -1.82 29.58 13.92
N SER A 112 -0.49 29.51 13.90
CA SER A 112 0.27 28.61 13.05
C SER A 112 1.41 27.99 13.85
N TRP A 113 1.59 26.69 13.69
CA TRP A 113 2.65 25.92 14.34
C TRP A 113 3.34 25.03 13.32
N GLY A 114 4.65 24.81 13.50
CA GLY A 114 5.47 23.95 12.66
C GLY A 114 6.11 22.82 13.47
N ALA A 115 6.14 21.61 12.92
CA ALA A 115 6.83 20.47 13.51
C ALA A 115 7.26 19.46 12.41
N PRO A 116 8.24 18.58 12.70
CA PRO A 116 8.60 17.50 11.78
C PRO A 116 7.50 16.43 11.63
N ASP A 117 6.72 16.17 12.69
CA ASP A 117 5.67 15.15 12.70
C ASP A 117 4.27 15.80 12.72
N PRO A 118 3.43 15.54 11.69
CA PRO A 118 2.04 16.03 11.68
C PRO A 118 1.18 15.48 12.82
N ASP A 119 1.45 14.26 13.27
CA ASP A 119 0.59 13.57 14.22
C ASP A 119 0.69 14.23 15.60
N ASP A 120 1.91 14.57 16.03
CA ASP A 120 2.19 15.29 17.29
C ASP A 120 1.62 16.72 17.27
N LEU A 121 1.67 17.38 16.11
CA LEU A 121 1.19 18.76 15.95
C LEU A 121 -0.33 18.84 16.03
N LEU A 122 -1.02 17.84 15.48
CA LEU A 122 -2.46 17.74 15.55
C LEU A 122 -2.96 17.35 16.92
N GLU A 123 -2.23 16.55 17.69
CA GLU A 123 -2.58 16.26 19.08
C GLU A 123 -2.66 17.55 19.91
N GLN A 124 -1.67 18.44 19.76
CA GLN A 124 -1.64 19.73 20.45
C GLN A 124 -2.77 20.69 20.01
N THR A 125 -3.18 20.61 18.75
CA THR A 125 -4.16 21.54 18.15
C THR A 125 -5.60 21.07 18.29
N LEU A 126 -5.84 19.76 18.14
CA LEU A 126 -7.17 19.13 18.11
C LEU A 126 -7.50 18.37 19.40
N GLY A 127 -6.54 18.20 20.31
CA GLY A 127 -6.68 17.37 21.51
C GLY A 127 -6.65 15.86 21.24
N VAL A 128 -6.48 15.44 19.99
CA VAL A 128 -6.42 14.03 19.58
C VAL A 128 -5.30 13.81 18.57
N ARG A 129 -4.53 12.73 18.76
CA ARG A 129 -3.47 12.33 17.85
C ARG A 129 -4.04 11.68 16.59
N LEU A 130 -4.31 12.49 15.56
CA LEU A 130 -4.75 12.00 14.26
C LEU A 130 -3.55 11.44 13.47
N PRO A 131 -3.57 10.17 13.02
CA PRO A 131 -2.43 9.50 12.37
C PRO A 131 -2.31 9.89 10.88
N VAL A 132 -2.06 11.16 10.58
CA VAL A 132 -1.95 11.68 9.20
C VAL A 132 -0.89 10.92 8.41
N ASN A 133 0.21 10.54 9.05
CA ASN A 133 1.26 9.74 8.43
C ASN A 133 0.73 8.40 7.90
N GLY A 134 -0.11 7.71 8.67
CA GLY A 134 -0.75 6.46 8.27
C GLY A 134 -1.87 6.68 7.26
N LEU A 135 -2.76 7.65 7.52
CA LEU A 135 -3.93 7.95 6.69
C LEU A 135 -3.54 8.27 5.24
N ARG A 136 -2.37 8.87 5.00
CA ARG A 136 -1.86 9.16 3.63
C ARG A 136 -1.74 7.92 2.76
N TYR A 137 -1.52 6.77 3.37
CA TYR A 137 -1.46 5.47 2.70
C TYR A 137 -2.81 4.77 2.79
N TRP A 138 -3.39 4.72 3.98
CA TRP A 138 -4.62 3.97 4.22
C TRP A 138 -5.80 4.50 3.42
N VAL A 139 -5.91 5.82 3.18
CA VAL A 139 -6.97 6.43 2.36
C VAL A 139 -7.01 5.88 0.93
N ARG A 140 -5.87 5.44 0.39
CA ARG A 140 -5.74 4.83 -0.95
C ARG A 140 -5.83 3.30 -0.94
N GLY A 141 -5.96 2.68 0.24
CA GLY A 141 -5.87 1.22 0.36
C GLY A 141 -4.44 0.69 0.26
N LEU A 142 -3.46 1.43 0.77
CA LEU A 142 -2.07 1.01 0.88
C LEU A 142 -1.66 0.86 2.35
N PRO A 143 -0.82 -0.13 2.70
CA PRO A 143 -0.10 -0.08 3.97
C PRO A 143 0.89 1.09 3.96
N ALA A 144 1.09 1.70 5.12
CA ALA A 144 2.15 2.68 5.32
C ALA A 144 3.53 1.97 5.34
N PRO A 145 4.63 2.69 5.04
CA PRO A 145 5.97 2.15 5.25
C PRO A 145 6.18 1.77 6.72
N GLY A 146 6.95 0.71 6.97
CA GLY A 146 7.25 0.25 8.31
C GLY A 146 7.16 -1.26 8.46
N PRO A 147 6.79 -1.77 9.65
CA PRO A 147 6.65 -3.19 9.93
C PRO A 147 5.72 -3.89 8.93
N THR A 148 5.98 -5.18 8.72
CA THR A 148 5.15 -6.04 7.86
C THR A 148 3.70 -6.02 8.35
N PRO A 149 2.75 -5.56 7.52
CA PRO A 149 1.35 -5.51 7.91
C PRO A 149 0.70 -6.90 7.83
N VAL A 150 -0.42 -7.08 8.54
CA VAL A 150 -1.35 -8.19 8.31
C VAL A 150 -2.43 -7.68 7.37
N LEU A 151 -2.63 -8.33 6.23
CA LEU A 151 -3.57 -7.90 5.21
C LEU A 151 -4.57 -9.00 4.85
N GLN A 152 -5.80 -8.59 4.59
CA GLN A 152 -6.85 -9.40 3.98
C GLN A 152 -7.32 -8.68 2.72
N THR A 153 -7.47 -9.44 1.64
CA THR A 153 -7.92 -8.91 0.35
C THR A 153 -9.06 -9.73 -0.22
N ASP A 154 -9.88 -9.09 -1.06
CA ASP A 154 -10.81 -9.80 -1.91
C ASP A 154 -10.13 -10.38 -3.18
N THR A 155 -10.93 -10.95 -4.08
CA THR A 155 -10.47 -11.56 -5.33
C THR A 155 -9.89 -10.56 -6.33
N GLU A 156 -10.26 -9.29 -6.24
CA GLU A 156 -9.74 -8.19 -7.08
C GLU A 156 -8.45 -7.59 -6.49
N GLY A 157 -8.02 -8.10 -5.34
CA GLY A 157 -6.83 -7.61 -4.63
C GLY A 157 -7.10 -6.32 -3.87
N ARG A 158 -8.35 -5.93 -3.61
CA ARG A 158 -8.66 -4.78 -2.75
C ARG A 158 -8.48 -5.18 -1.30
N LEU A 159 -7.93 -4.28 -0.48
CA LEU A 159 -7.90 -4.53 0.96
C LEU A 159 -9.36 -4.58 1.46
N THR A 160 -9.65 -5.57 2.30
CA THR A 160 -10.88 -5.59 3.12
C THR A 160 -10.53 -5.27 4.56
N ARG A 161 -9.33 -5.67 5.00
CA ARG A 161 -8.79 -5.40 6.32
C ARG A 161 -7.26 -5.26 6.30
N LEU A 162 -6.74 -4.33 7.09
CA LEU A 162 -5.32 -4.09 7.28
C LEU A 162 -5.05 -3.89 8.78
N GLU A 163 -4.09 -4.64 9.33
CA GLU A 163 -3.53 -4.35 10.65
C GLU A 163 -2.09 -3.86 10.52
N GLN A 164 -1.80 -2.70 11.11
CA GLN A 164 -0.47 -2.11 11.06
C GLN A 164 -0.26 -1.12 12.20
N ASN A 165 0.89 -1.21 12.90
CA ASN A 165 1.27 -0.26 13.97
C ASN A 165 0.18 -0.11 15.05
N GLY A 166 -0.48 -1.21 15.42
CA GLY A 166 -1.60 -1.23 16.38
C GLY A 166 -2.95 -0.82 15.77
N TRP A 167 -2.99 -0.24 14.58
CA TRP A 167 -4.22 0.13 13.90
C TRP A 167 -4.89 -1.08 13.26
N VAL A 168 -6.21 -1.14 13.37
CA VAL A 168 -7.07 -2.01 12.57
C VAL A 168 -7.86 -1.13 11.60
N ILE A 169 -7.64 -1.31 10.30
CA ILE A 169 -8.30 -0.57 9.23
C ILE A 169 -9.21 -1.50 8.45
N GLU A 170 -10.47 -1.12 8.33
CA GLU A 170 -11.48 -1.82 7.54
C GLU A 170 -11.90 -0.99 6.32
N TYR A 171 -11.97 -1.67 5.19
CA TYR A 171 -12.33 -1.08 3.89
C TYR A 171 -13.69 -1.61 3.49
N LEU A 172 -14.72 -0.78 3.66
CA LEU A 172 -16.11 -1.23 3.56
C LEU A 172 -16.69 -1.08 2.15
N ILE A 173 -16.29 -0.02 1.44
CA ILE A 173 -16.82 0.31 0.12
C ILE A 173 -15.67 0.87 -0.73
N TYR A 174 -15.67 0.50 -2.01
CA TYR A 174 -14.81 1.03 -3.06
C TYR A 174 -15.66 1.69 -4.14
N ALA A 175 -15.14 2.76 -4.73
CA ALA A 175 -15.76 3.49 -5.83
C ALA A 175 -14.83 3.54 -7.05
N PRO A 176 -15.37 3.44 -8.27
CA PRO A 176 -14.58 3.57 -9.49
C PRO A 176 -13.96 4.96 -9.60
N THR A 177 -12.81 5.06 -10.28
CA THR A 177 -12.12 6.33 -10.53
C THR A 177 -12.13 6.70 -12.01
N SER A 178 -11.52 7.84 -12.35
CA SER A 178 -11.28 8.24 -13.75
C SER A 178 -10.29 7.32 -14.48
N ILE A 179 -9.50 6.52 -13.74
CA ILE A 179 -8.57 5.55 -14.31
C ILE A 179 -9.30 4.22 -14.51
N PRO A 180 -9.32 3.63 -15.73
CA PRO A 180 -9.95 2.34 -15.99
C PRO A 180 -9.42 1.23 -15.09
N ASP A 181 -10.31 0.35 -14.63
CA ASP A 181 -10.00 -0.80 -13.78
C ASP A 181 -9.21 -0.46 -12.51
N LEU A 182 -9.43 0.76 -12.00
CA LEU A 182 -8.94 1.24 -10.73
C LEU A 182 -10.08 1.89 -9.95
N ASP A 183 -10.52 1.18 -8.92
CA ASP A 183 -11.36 1.72 -7.87
C ASP A 183 -10.50 2.13 -6.67
N LEU A 184 -11.02 3.02 -5.83
CA LEU A 184 -10.36 3.48 -4.61
C LEU A 184 -11.34 3.43 -3.44
N PRO A 185 -10.86 3.38 -2.18
CA PRO A 185 -11.74 3.36 -1.03
C PRO A 185 -12.73 4.53 -1.04
N GLU A 186 -13.99 4.23 -0.77
CA GLU A 186 -15.06 5.20 -0.52
C GLU A 186 -15.35 5.29 0.99
N ARG A 187 -15.23 4.17 1.71
CA ARG A 187 -15.53 4.12 3.14
C ARG A 187 -14.47 3.32 3.88
N VAL A 188 -13.78 4.00 4.79
CA VAL A 188 -12.67 3.44 5.59
C VAL A 188 -12.95 3.70 7.06
N ILE A 189 -12.76 2.69 7.90
CA ILE A 189 -12.77 2.83 9.36
C ILE A 189 -11.39 2.42 9.86
N ALA A 190 -10.75 3.25 10.69
CA ALA A 190 -9.48 2.96 11.32
C ALA A 190 -9.61 3.08 12.84
N GLN A 191 -9.12 2.07 13.57
CA GLN A 191 -9.26 1.99 15.03
C GLN A 191 -7.92 1.70 15.68
N HIS A 192 -7.64 2.37 16.80
CA HIS A 192 -6.49 2.10 17.66
C HIS A 192 -6.85 2.42 19.12
N GLY A 193 -6.97 1.40 19.96
CA GLY A 193 -7.46 1.58 21.34
C GLY A 193 -8.90 2.12 21.36
N ASP A 194 -9.10 3.26 22.02
CA ASP A 194 -10.37 3.99 22.10
C ASP A 194 -10.55 5.03 20.98
N LEU A 195 -9.56 5.21 20.11
CA LEU A 195 -9.61 6.10 18.97
C LEU A 195 -10.22 5.40 17.75
N ASN A 196 -11.33 5.95 17.25
CA ASN A 196 -12.04 5.49 16.06
C ASN A 196 -12.15 6.62 15.05
N ILE A 197 -11.67 6.36 13.83
CA ILE A 197 -11.68 7.29 12.71
C ILE A 197 -12.53 6.68 11.61
N LYS A 198 -13.51 7.42 11.13
CA LYS A 198 -14.33 7.06 9.98
C LYS A 198 -14.14 8.07 8.87
N LEU A 199 -13.70 7.60 7.71
CA LEU A 199 -13.63 8.35 6.47
C LEU A 199 -14.78 7.94 5.56
N VAL A 200 -15.50 8.93 5.05
CA VAL A 200 -16.45 8.79 3.95
C VAL A 200 -15.99 9.70 2.83
N ILE A 201 -15.44 9.10 1.79
CA ILE A 201 -14.89 9.76 0.62
C ILE A 201 -16.02 9.93 -0.39
N GLN A 202 -16.17 11.14 -0.90
CA GLN A 202 -17.25 11.49 -1.82
C GLN A 202 -16.74 11.60 -3.26
N GLN A 203 -15.50 12.08 -3.43
CA GLN A 203 -14.93 12.30 -4.75
C GLN A 203 -13.42 12.06 -4.73
N TRP A 204 -12.95 11.37 -5.77
CA TRP A 204 -11.55 11.23 -6.11
C TRP A 204 -11.25 12.04 -7.38
N THR A 205 -10.09 12.71 -7.39
CA THR A 205 -9.51 13.35 -8.58
C THR A 205 -8.08 12.85 -8.72
N LEU A 206 -7.75 12.21 -9.85
CA LEU A 206 -6.45 11.57 -10.12
C LEU A 206 -5.73 12.24 -11.28
#